data_AF-X1QX76-F1
#
_entry.id   AF-X1QX76-F1
#
_cell.length_a   1.000
_cell.length_b   1.000
_cell.length_c   1.000
_cell.angle_alpha   90.00
_cell.angle_beta   90.00
_cell.angle_gamma   90.00
#
_symmetry.space_group_name_H-M   'P 1'
#
loop_
_entity.id
_entity.type
_entity.pdbx_description
1 polymer ?
#
loop_
_entity_poly.entity_id
_entity_poly.type
_entity_poly.pdbx_seq_one_letter_code
_entity_poly.pdbx_strand_id
1 'polypeptide(L)'
;MAAVEAMKAGRLDDETFPVEAKRGKEVVIIDKDEPPRPNTTMEGLAKLPAVFGHKSTVTGQAGSVTAGNAPGINDGGDVCLLMSREKADEFGLKPLFTILDYAEVSQPTKDIATVPGLSIKKVLDQNDMTIDP
;
A
#
# COMPACT_ATOMS: atom_id res chain seq x y z
N MET A 1 -8.57 -6.18 12.71
CA MET A 1 -8.89 -5.77 11.32
C MET A 1 -8.55 -4.29 11.12
N ALA A 2 -7.27 -3.94 10.96
CA ALA A 2 -6.83 -2.53 11.03
C ALA A 2 -7.48 -1.61 9.97
N ALA A 3 -7.55 -2.03 8.71
CA ALA A 3 -8.15 -1.24 7.62
C ALA A 3 -9.64 -0.92 7.88
N VAL A 4 -10.41 -1.91 8.34
CA VAL A 4 -11.83 -1.73 8.64
C VAL A 4 -12.04 -0.74 9.78
N GLU A 5 -11.19 -0.78 10.82
CA GLU A 5 -11.26 0.19 11.92
C GLU A 5 -10.82 1.59 11.47
N ALA A 6 -9.83 1.70 10.58
CA ALA A 6 -9.41 2.98 10.00
C ALA A 6 -10.53 3.63 9.17
N MET A 7 -11.23 2.85 8.33
CA MET A 7 -12.38 3.32 7.56
C MET A 7 -13.54 3.77 8.45
N LYS A 8 -13.86 3.00 9.51
CA LYS A 8 -14.92 3.39 10.46
C LYS A 8 -14.58 4.67 11.22
N ALA A 9 -13.30 4.89 11.49
CA ALA A 9 -12.80 6.06 12.19
C ALA A 9 -12.55 7.26 11.27
N GLY A 10 -12.83 7.15 9.96
CA GLY A 10 -12.63 8.24 9.00
C GLY A 10 -11.18 8.67 8.82
N ARG A 11 -10.21 7.75 9.06
CA ARG A 11 -8.78 8.11 9.08
C ARG A 11 -8.22 8.55 7.73
N LEU A 12 -8.92 8.25 6.64
CA LEU A 12 -8.51 8.56 5.27
C LEU A 12 -9.46 9.58 4.61
N ASP A 13 -10.37 10.20 5.38
CA ASP A 13 -11.38 11.12 4.85
C ASP A 13 -10.74 12.40 4.28
N ASP A 14 -9.55 12.78 4.77
CA ASP A 14 -8.81 13.96 4.31
C ASP A 14 -7.99 13.71 3.02
N GLU A 15 -7.74 12.44 2.67
CA GLU A 15 -6.90 12.05 1.52
C GLU A 15 -7.68 11.38 0.39
N THR A 16 -8.90 10.92 0.65
CA THR A 16 -9.80 10.37 -0.36
C THR A 16 -10.72 11.45 -0.93
N PHE A 17 -11.05 11.35 -2.21
CA PHE A 17 -12.03 12.24 -2.84
C PHE A 17 -13.02 11.43 -3.70
N PRO A 18 -14.29 11.84 -3.74
CA PRO A 18 -15.32 11.11 -4.48
C PRO A 18 -15.05 11.14 -5.98
N VAL A 19 -15.18 9.98 -6.63
CA VAL A 19 -15.07 9.83 -8.08
C VAL A 19 -16.43 9.43 -8.65
N GLU A 20 -16.87 10.17 -9.67
CA GLU A 20 -18.08 9.81 -10.42
C GLU A 20 -17.75 8.79 -11.51
N ALA A 21 -18.37 7.62 -11.41
CA ALA A 21 -18.29 6.57 -12.42
C ALA A 21 -19.63 6.42 -13.16
N LYS A 22 -19.58 6.46 -14.49
CA LYS A 22 -20.77 6.22 -15.33
C LYS A 22 -21.00 4.73 -15.52
N ARG A 23 -22.18 4.26 -15.13
CA ARG A 23 -22.68 2.91 -15.40
C ARG A 23 -23.88 2.99 -16.35
N GLY A 24 -23.59 3.12 -17.65
CA GLY A 24 -24.62 3.37 -18.65
C GLY A 24 -25.26 4.75 -18.49
N LYS A 25 -26.53 4.82 -18.08
CA LYS A 25 -27.25 6.08 -17.79
C LYS A 25 -27.17 6.49 -16.32
N GLU A 26 -26.73 5.61 -15.44
CA GLU A 26 -26.57 5.86 -14.01
C GLU A 26 -25.19 6.46 -13.72
N VAL A 27 -25.13 7.40 -12.78
CA VAL A 27 -23.89 7.92 -12.20
C VAL A 27 -23.77 7.36 -10.79
N VAL A 28 -22.68 6.65 -10.53
CA VAL A 28 -22.35 6.10 -9.21
C VAL A 28 -21.21 6.95 -8.64
N ILE A 29 -21.34 7.35 -7.37
CA ILE A 29 -20.26 8.01 -6.63
C ILE A 29 -19.48 6.92 -5.90
N ILE A 30 -18.17 6.88 -6.12
CA ILE A 30 -17.23 6.02 -5.43
C ILE A 30 -16.43 6.91 -4.48
N ASP A 31 -16.66 6.76 -3.17
CA ASP A 31 -16.09 7.62 -2.13
C ASP A 31 -15.39 6.82 -1.00
N LYS A 32 -15.30 5.49 -1.14
CA LYS A 32 -14.73 4.58 -0.14
C LYS A 32 -13.98 3.43 -0.77
N ASP A 33 -12.95 2.96 -0.07
CA ASP A 33 -12.24 1.73 -0.41
C ASP A 33 -13.15 0.50 -0.36
N GLU A 34 -13.28 -0.19 -1.49
CA GLU A 34 -14.00 -1.45 -1.63
C GLU A 34 -13.29 -2.70 -1.05
N PRO A 35 -11.93 -2.82 -1.10
CA PRO A 35 -11.25 -4.08 -0.79
C PRO A 35 -11.34 -4.61 0.65
N PRO A 36 -11.34 -3.78 1.71
CA PRO A 36 -11.38 -4.29 3.09
C PRO A 36 -12.63 -5.16 3.34
N ARG A 37 -12.41 -6.39 3.83
CA ARG A 37 -13.46 -7.40 4.07
C ARG A 37 -13.83 -7.48 5.57
N PRO A 38 -14.91 -6.84 6.06
CA PRO A 38 -15.18 -6.73 7.51
C PRO A 38 -15.40 -8.05 8.22
N ASN A 39 -15.92 -9.05 7.51
CA ASN A 39 -16.27 -10.37 8.06
C ASN A 39 -15.12 -11.39 7.96
N THR A 40 -13.88 -10.94 7.74
CA THR A 40 -12.72 -11.83 7.65
C THR A 40 -12.45 -12.49 8.99
N THR A 41 -12.32 -13.83 9.00
CA THR A 41 -11.96 -14.62 10.18
C THR A 41 -10.77 -15.52 9.91
N MET A 42 -10.06 -15.94 10.95
CA MET A 42 -8.92 -16.86 10.82
C MET A 42 -9.35 -18.21 10.26
N GLU A 43 -10.50 -18.73 10.70
CA GLU A 43 -11.06 -19.98 10.21
C GLU A 43 -11.45 -19.90 8.72
N GLY A 44 -11.94 -18.74 8.28
CA GLY A 44 -12.23 -18.48 6.87
C GLY A 44 -10.96 -18.44 6.03
N LEU A 45 -9.94 -17.71 6.49
CA LEU A 45 -8.65 -17.61 5.80
C LEU A 45 -7.93 -18.97 5.69
N ALA A 46 -7.95 -19.77 6.76
CA ALA A 46 -7.29 -21.07 6.79
C ALA A 46 -7.87 -22.10 5.81
N LYS A 47 -9.12 -21.90 5.36
CA LYS A 47 -9.80 -22.79 4.40
C LYS A 47 -9.51 -22.43 2.94
N LEU A 48 -8.88 -21.28 2.67
CA LEU A 48 -8.63 -20.84 1.31
C LEU A 48 -7.55 -21.71 0.64
N PRO A 49 -7.77 -22.16 -0.60
CA PRO A 49 -6.77 -22.92 -1.32
C PRO A 49 -5.59 -22.02 -1.73
N ALA A 50 -4.42 -22.64 -1.89
CA ALA A 50 -3.29 -21.99 -2.52
C ALA A 50 -3.65 -21.59 -3.96
N VAL A 51 -3.32 -20.35 -4.35
CA VAL A 51 -3.68 -19.82 -5.68
C VAL A 51 -2.60 -20.06 -6.73
N PHE A 52 -1.37 -20.35 -6.29
CA PHE A 52 -0.26 -20.66 -7.18
C PHE A 52 0.05 -22.16 -7.08
N GLY A 53 0.02 -22.86 -8.22
CA GLY A 53 0.25 -24.31 -8.31
C GLY A 53 1.68 -24.78 -8.07
N HIS A 54 2.50 -24.00 -7.34
CA HIS A 54 3.88 -24.38 -7.03
C HIS A 54 3.96 -25.13 -5.70
N LYS A 55 5.05 -25.90 -5.54
CA LYS A 55 5.46 -26.44 -4.24
C LYS A 55 6.52 -25.55 -3.62
N SER A 56 6.39 -25.30 -2.34
CA SER A 56 7.42 -24.63 -1.56
C SER A 56 8.71 -25.45 -1.62
N THR A 57 9.82 -24.81 -1.99
CA THR A 57 11.16 -25.41 -1.95
C THR A 57 11.65 -25.62 -0.51
N VAL A 58 11.01 -24.97 0.47
CA VAL A 58 11.34 -25.07 1.89
C VAL A 58 10.57 -26.20 2.56
N THR A 59 9.26 -26.31 2.31
CA THR A 59 8.40 -27.28 3.02
C THR A 59 8.05 -28.52 2.20
N GLY A 60 8.29 -28.51 0.88
CA GLY A 60 7.90 -29.59 -0.04
C GLY A 60 6.37 -29.72 -0.27
N GLN A 61 5.57 -28.89 0.40
CA GLN A 61 4.10 -28.86 0.29
C GLN A 61 3.64 -27.80 -0.72
N ALA A 62 2.33 -27.71 -0.96
CA ALA A 62 1.76 -26.60 -1.73
C ALA A 62 2.19 -25.24 -1.15
N GLY A 63 2.32 -24.23 -2.01
CA GLY A 63 2.60 -22.86 -1.58
C GLY A 63 1.56 -22.34 -0.58
N SER A 64 1.94 -21.35 0.24
CA SER A 64 1.09 -20.79 1.30
C SER A 64 0.27 -19.56 0.87
N VAL A 65 0.45 -19.08 -0.36
CA VAL A 65 -0.23 -17.88 -0.85
C VAL A 65 -1.64 -18.21 -1.30
N THR A 66 -2.61 -17.47 -0.78
CA THR A 66 -4.04 -17.60 -1.03
C THR A 66 -4.63 -16.24 -1.42
N ALA A 67 -5.85 -16.20 -1.95
CA ALA A 67 -6.57 -14.93 -2.18
C ALA A 67 -6.90 -14.17 -0.87
N GLY A 68 -6.67 -14.79 0.30
CA GLY A 68 -6.87 -14.16 1.60
C GLY A 68 -5.68 -13.35 2.09
N ASN A 69 -4.46 -13.75 1.69
CA ASN A 69 -3.20 -13.15 2.15
C ASN A 69 -2.38 -12.46 1.05
N ALA A 70 -2.85 -12.54 -0.20
CA ALA A 70 -2.33 -11.76 -1.31
C ALA A 70 -3.13 -10.45 -1.49
N PRO A 71 -2.53 -9.40 -2.06
CA PRO A 71 -3.27 -8.22 -2.51
C PRO A 71 -4.29 -8.61 -3.60
N GLY A 72 -5.37 -7.84 -3.67
CA GLY A 72 -6.35 -7.95 -4.76
C GLY A 72 -5.84 -7.34 -6.07
N ILE A 73 -6.73 -7.30 -7.06
CA ILE A 73 -6.57 -6.46 -8.24
C ILE A 73 -7.35 -5.18 -7.95
N ASN A 74 -6.72 -4.03 -8.18
CA ASN A 74 -7.24 -2.74 -7.77
C ASN A 74 -7.05 -1.70 -8.88
N ASP A 75 -8.01 -0.79 -8.97
CA ASP A 75 -7.96 0.39 -9.83
C ASP A 75 -7.94 1.63 -8.93
N GLY A 76 -7.03 2.57 -9.20
CA GLY A 76 -6.88 3.78 -8.40
C GLY A 76 -5.86 4.74 -8.98
N GLY A 77 -5.88 5.98 -8.50
CA GLY A 77 -4.92 7.02 -8.84
C GLY A 77 -4.71 7.95 -7.65
N ASP A 78 -3.50 8.49 -7.55
CA ASP A 78 -3.11 9.45 -6.52
C ASP A 78 -2.23 10.54 -7.15
N VAL A 79 -2.23 11.73 -6.56
CA VAL A 79 -1.41 12.86 -6.98
C VAL A 79 -0.84 13.58 -5.77
N CYS A 80 0.48 13.78 -5.77
CA CYS A 80 1.15 14.63 -4.81
C CYS A 80 1.79 15.84 -5.51
N LEU A 81 1.41 17.05 -5.09
CA LEU A 81 2.05 18.28 -5.56
C LEU A 81 3.37 18.50 -4.83
N LEU A 82 4.48 18.47 -5.57
CA LEU A 82 5.81 18.78 -5.06
C LEU A 82 6.23 20.19 -5.44
N MET A 83 6.85 20.89 -4.49
CA MET A 83 7.37 22.25 -4.69
C MET A 83 8.72 22.40 -4.00
N SER A 84 9.55 23.32 -4.50
CA SER A 84 10.69 23.78 -3.71
C SER A 84 10.20 24.54 -2.47
N ARG A 85 10.99 24.51 -1.39
CA ARG A 85 10.70 25.25 -0.15
C ARG A 85 10.47 26.74 -0.44
N GLU A 86 11.39 27.35 -1.19
CA GLU A 86 11.31 28.77 -1.56
C GLU A 86 9.99 29.12 -2.26
N LYS A 87 9.54 28.30 -3.22
CA LYS A 87 8.32 28.59 -3.96
C LYS A 87 7.06 28.38 -3.12
N ALA A 88 7.07 27.38 -2.23
CA ALA A 88 5.99 27.20 -1.27
C ALA A 88 5.87 28.39 -0.32
N ASP A 89 7.00 28.91 0.17
CA ASP A 89 7.05 30.07 1.07
C ASP A 89 6.59 31.36 0.35
N GLU A 90 6.98 31.57 -0.91
CA GLU A 90 6.51 32.70 -1.74
C GLU A 90 4.97 32.74 -1.86
N PHE A 91 4.34 31.57 -2.01
CA PHE A 91 2.89 31.45 -2.09
C PHE A 91 2.20 31.37 -0.71
N GLY A 92 2.94 31.39 0.40
CA GLY A 92 2.40 31.23 1.74
C GLY A 92 1.76 29.86 2.00
N LEU A 93 2.18 28.83 1.26
CA LEU A 93 1.69 27.46 1.44
C LEU A 93 2.42 26.78 2.59
N LYS A 94 1.70 25.97 3.38
CA LYS A 94 2.29 25.14 4.45
C LYS A 94 2.50 23.72 3.92
N PRO A 95 3.74 23.25 3.72
CA PRO A 95 3.98 21.89 3.24
C PRO A 95 3.58 20.84 4.28
N LEU A 96 3.03 19.72 3.80
CA LEU A 96 2.63 18.58 4.64
C LEU A 96 3.84 17.75 5.10
N PHE A 97 4.85 17.62 4.24
CA PHE A 97 6.09 16.90 4.51
C PHE A 97 7.25 17.51 3.71
N THR A 98 8.47 17.02 3.96
CA THR A 98 9.66 17.31 3.15
C THR A 98 10.29 16.00 2.73
N ILE A 99 10.66 15.87 1.45
CA ILE A 99 11.47 14.75 0.97
C ILE A 99 12.92 15.04 1.39
N LEU A 100 13.44 14.27 2.34
CA LEU A 100 14.82 14.41 2.81
C LEU A 100 15.81 13.77 1.85
N ASP A 101 15.54 12.51 1.47
CA ASP A 101 16.35 11.73 0.56
C ASP A 101 15.54 10.56 -0.01
N TYR A 102 16.09 9.85 -1.00
CA TYR A 102 15.54 8.61 -1.54
C TYR A 102 16.66 7.63 -1.88
N ALA A 103 16.34 6.33 -1.86
CA ALA A 103 17.28 5.29 -2.25
C ALA A 103 16.63 4.23 -3.12
N GLU A 104 17.37 3.82 -4.15
CA GLU A 104 17.01 2.74 -5.04
C GLU A 104 18.02 1.59 -4.93
N VAL A 105 17.51 0.37 -5.00
CA VAL A 105 18.28 -0.87 -5.06
C VAL A 105 17.57 -1.84 -6.00
N SER A 106 18.32 -2.77 -6.60
CA SER A 106 17.75 -3.80 -7.46
C SER A 106 18.30 -5.17 -7.08
N GLN A 107 17.52 -6.22 -7.38
CA GLN A 107 17.90 -7.61 -7.19
C GLN A 107 17.32 -8.47 -8.31
N PRO A 108 17.83 -9.70 -8.51
CA PRO A 108 17.20 -10.68 -9.38
C PRO A 108 15.72 -10.88 -8.99
N THR A 109 14.87 -11.18 -9.97
CA THR A 109 13.40 -11.29 -9.79
C THR A 109 12.99 -12.22 -8.64
N LYS A 110 13.73 -13.32 -8.43
CA LYS A 110 13.45 -14.29 -7.37
C LYS A 110 13.59 -13.72 -5.95
N ASP A 111 14.32 -12.61 -5.79
CA ASP A 111 14.65 -12.00 -4.50
C ASP A 111 13.95 -10.63 -4.29
N ILE A 112 13.03 -10.25 -5.18
CA ILE A 112 12.39 -8.93 -5.19
C ILE A 112 11.67 -8.57 -3.88
N ALA A 113 11.15 -9.57 -3.15
CA ALA A 113 10.48 -9.37 -1.87
C ALA A 113 11.41 -8.77 -0.78
N THR A 114 12.73 -8.87 -0.96
CA THR A 114 13.73 -8.33 -0.02
C THR A 114 14.12 -6.88 -0.34
N VAL A 115 13.82 -6.39 -1.55
CA VAL A 115 14.24 -5.08 -2.06
C VAL A 115 13.80 -3.91 -1.15
N PRO A 116 12.54 -3.86 -0.65
CA PRO A 116 12.13 -2.77 0.24
C PRO A 116 12.97 -2.69 1.53
N GLY A 117 13.30 -3.84 2.15
CA GLY A 117 14.14 -3.85 3.35
C GLY A 117 15.55 -3.31 3.08
N LEU A 118 16.09 -3.58 1.89
CA LEU A 118 17.40 -3.09 1.49
C LEU A 118 17.40 -1.61 1.11
N SER A 119 16.37 -1.11 0.41
CA SER A 119 16.28 0.32 0.09
C SER A 119 16.07 1.16 1.36
N ILE A 120 15.26 0.67 2.30
CA ILE A 120 15.10 1.31 3.62
C ILE A 120 16.43 1.37 4.36
N LYS A 121 17.16 0.24 4.46
CA LYS A 121 18.48 0.23 5.11
C LYS A 121 19.44 1.24 4.45
N LYS A 122 19.46 1.28 3.12
CA LYS A 122 20.36 2.16 2.36
C LYS A 122 20.06 3.64 2.63
N VAL A 123 18.80 4.08 2.58
CA VAL A 123 18.45 5.50 2.82
C VAL A 123 18.74 5.90 4.26
N LEU A 124 18.54 4.99 5.23
CA LEU A 124 18.88 5.24 6.63
C LEU A 124 20.39 5.41 6.82
N ASP A 125 21.20 4.51 6.25
CA ASP A 125 22.67 4.60 6.30
C ASP A 125 23.19 5.89 5.65
N GLN A 126 22.56 6.35 4.55
CA GLN A 126 22.94 7.61 3.86
C GLN A 126 22.69 8.86 4.71
N ASN A 127 21.75 8.79 5.65
CA ASN A 127 21.29 9.92 6.46
C ASN A 127 21.69 9.79 7.95
N ASP A 128 22.52 8.80 8.30
CA ASP A 128 22.90 8.50 9.69
C ASP A 128 21.68 8.32 10.62
N MET A 129 20.67 7.61 10.12
CA MET A 129 19.40 7.37 10.82
C MET A 129 19.23 5.91 11.23
N THR A 130 18.43 5.67 12.26
CA THR A 130 18.08 4.32 12.73
C THR A 130 16.56 4.17 12.84
N ILE A 131 16.09 2.91 12.86
CA ILE A 131 14.70 2.59 13.17
C ILE A 131 14.55 2.54 14.70
N ASP A 132 13.55 3.25 15.25
CA ASP A 132 13.19 3.11 16.65
C ASP A 132 12.51 1.74 16.89
N PRO A 133 12.85 1.03 17.98
CA PRO A 133 12.31 -0.30 18.28
C PRO A 133 10.82 -0.33 18.64
#